data_AF-E1R6Y6-F1
#
_entry.id   AF-E1R6Y6-F1
#
_cell.length_a   1.000
_cell.length_b   1.000
_cell.length_c   1.000
_cell.angle_alpha   90.00
_cell.angle_beta   90.00
_cell.angle_gamma   90.00
#
_symmetry.space_group_name_H-M   'P 1'
#
loop_
_entity.id
_entity.type
_entity.pdbx_description
1 polymer ?
#
loop_
_entity_poly.entity_id
_entity_poly.type
_entity_poly.pdbx_seq_one_letter_code
_entity_poly.pdbx_strand_id
1 'polypeptide(L)' 'MRDEYDFSKMKSRKNPYAKKLKKQITIRLAVETIDYFKGLAEESGLPYQTLIDLYLDDCARNNKKMELKWD' A
#
# COMPACT_ATOMS: atom_id res chain seq x y z
N MET A 1 25.16 -23.89 -2.94
CA MET A 1 24.63 -23.22 -4.15
C MET A 1 25.01 -24.11 -5.31
N ARG A 2 24.08 -24.59 -6.14
CA ARG A 2 24.42 -25.54 -7.22
C ARG A 2 25.18 -24.82 -8.34
N ASP A 3 26.26 -25.43 -8.80
CA ASP A 3 27.23 -24.90 -9.79
C ASP A 3 26.68 -24.65 -11.21
N GLU A 4 25.41 -24.93 -11.47
CA GLU A 4 24.83 -24.91 -12.83
C GLU A 4 23.79 -23.80 -13.03
N TYR A 5 24.07 -22.60 -12.53
CA TYR A 5 23.36 -21.39 -12.97
C TYR A 5 24.34 -20.46 -13.66
N ASP A 6 24.48 -20.65 -14.98
CA ASP A 6 25.16 -19.69 -15.84
C ASP A 6 24.24 -18.47 -16.06
N PHE A 7 24.26 -17.55 -15.09
CA PHE A 7 23.47 -16.31 -15.08
C PHE A 7 23.75 -15.42 -16.30
N SER A 8 24.82 -15.68 -17.06
CA SER A 8 25.14 -14.93 -18.28
C SER A 8 24.23 -15.28 -19.47
N LYS A 9 23.61 -16.47 -19.47
CA LYS A 9 22.70 -16.94 -20.53
C LYS A 9 21.23 -16.69 -20.24
N MET A 10 20.89 -16.27 -19.02
CA MET A 10 19.51 -16.01 -18.64
C MET A 10 19.11 -14.62 -19.14
N LYS A 11 18.29 -14.55 -20.21
CA LYS A 11 17.67 -13.29 -20.64
C LYS A 11 16.95 -12.70 -19.44
N SER A 12 17.45 -11.58 -18.91
CA SER A 12 16.89 -10.86 -17.77
C SER A 12 15.46 -10.42 -18.10
N ARG A 13 14.49 -11.28 -17.81
CA ARG A 13 13.06 -10.98 -17.96
C ARG A 13 12.66 -10.18 -16.73
N LYS A 14 12.34 -8.90 -16.92
CA LYS A 14 11.72 -8.09 -15.85
C LYS A 14 10.50 -8.85 -15.32
N ASN A 15 10.46 -9.03 -14.01
CA ASN A 15 9.36 -9.73 -13.36
C ASN A 15 8.02 -9.07 -13.76
N PRO A 16 7.12 -9.77 -14.47
CA PRO A 16 5.85 -9.19 -14.94
C PRO A 16 4.93 -8.79 -13.78
N TYR A 17 5.17 -9.31 -12.57
CA TYR A 17 4.45 -8.96 -11.35
C TYR A 17 5.06 -7.77 -10.59
N ALA A 18 6.18 -7.20 -11.06
CA ALA A 18 6.81 -6.06 -10.42
C ALA A 18 5.88 -4.85 -10.31
N LYS A 19 4.91 -4.71 -11.21
CA LYS A 19 3.87 -3.65 -11.16
C LYS A 19 2.90 -3.79 -9.98
N LYS A 20 2.81 -4.97 -9.37
CA LYS A 20 1.92 -5.27 -8.23
C LYS A 20 2.62 -5.19 -6.88
N LEU A 21 3.93 -4.88 -6.86
CA LEU A 21 4.68 -4.73 -5.63
C LEU A 21 4.22 -3.45 -4.91
N LYS A 22 3.88 -3.59 -3.63
CA LYS A 22 3.59 -2.42 -2.78
C LYS A 22 4.82 -1.53 -2.74
N LYS A 23 4.62 -0.24 -3.00
CA LYS A 23 5.69 0.75 -2.89
C LYS A 23 5.68 1.28 -1.47
N GLN A 24 6.79 1.11 -0.75
CA GLN A 24 6.94 1.71 0.57
C GLN A 24 7.06 3.23 0.41
N ILE A 25 6.15 3.96 1.05
CA ILE A 25 6.13 5.43 1.06
C ILE A 25 6.00 5.92 2.49
N THR A 26 6.60 7.08 2.79
CA THR A 26 6.39 7.76 4.06
C THR A 26 5.34 8.84 3.85
N ILE A 27 4.22 8.74 4.56
CA ILE A 27 3.14 9.75 4.54
C ILE A 27 3.08 10.38 5.92
N ARG A 28 2.95 11.71 5.97
CA ARG A 28 2.63 12.43 7.20
C ARG A 28 1.12 12.47 7.36
N LEU A 29 0.62 11.99 8.49
CA LEU A 29 -0.79 11.99 8.85
C LEU A 29 -0.96 12.78 10.15
N ALA A 30 -2.13 13.38 10.34
CA ALA A 30 -2.48 13.98 11.62
C ALA A 30 -2.58 12.91 12.71
N VAL A 31 -2.24 13.27 13.95
CA VAL A 31 -2.27 12.35 15.10
C VAL A 31 -3.68 11.78 15.29
N GLU A 32 -4.70 12.63 15.19
CA GLU A 32 -6.11 12.25 15.31
C GLU A 32 -6.53 11.21 14.27
N THR A 33 -6.03 11.32 13.03
CA THR A 33 -6.28 10.32 11.98
C THR A 33 -5.68 8.97 12.35
N ILE A 34 -4.45 8.97 12.88
CA ILE A 34 -3.78 7.74 13.29
C ILE A 34 -4.55 7.07 14.43
N ASP A 35 -4.98 7.84 15.44
CA ASP A 35 -5.70 7.30 16.59
C ASP A 35 -7.09 6.78 16.21
N TYR A 36 -7.78 7.43 15.27
CA TYR A 36 -9.02 6.90 14.68
C TYR A 36 -8.81 5.52 14.05
N PHE A 37 -7.78 5.34 13.22
CA PHE A 37 -7.50 4.04 12.59
C PHE A 37 -6.98 2.99 13.58
N LYS A 38 -6.35 3.39 14.69
CA LYS A 38 -6.00 2.47 15.77
C LYS A 38 -7.24 1.93 16.48
N GLY A 39 -8.23 2.78 16.79
CA GLY A 39 -9.49 2.31 17.37
C GLY A 39 -10.20 1.32 16.45
N LEU A 40 -10.31 1.66 15.15
CA LEU A 40 -10.86 0.74 14.14
C LEU A 40 -10.09 -0.59 14.04
N ALA A 41 -8.77 -0.55 14.24
CA ALA A 41 -7.93 -1.75 14.24
C ALA A 41 -8.22 -2.67 15.41
N GLU A 42 -8.51 -2.11 16.60
CA GLU A 42 -8.90 -2.88 17.77
C GLU A 42 -10.23 -3.61 17.55
N GLU A 43 -11.18 -2.97 16.89
CA GLU A 43 -12.49 -3.57 16.57
C GLU A 43 -12.42 -4.60 15.43
N SER A 44 -11.68 -4.30 14.35
CA SER A 44 -11.62 -5.14 13.15
C SER A 44 -10.60 -6.28 13.25
N GLY A 45 -9.68 -6.23 14.22
CA GLY A 45 -8.57 -7.18 14.35
C GLY A 45 -7.51 -7.05 13.23
N LEU A 46 -7.56 -5.99 12.43
CA LEU A 46 -6.63 -5.72 11.34
C LEU A 46 -5.66 -4.60 11.73
N PRO A 47 -4.38 -4.65 11.32
CA PRO A 47 -3.45 -3.55 11.58
C PRO A 47 -3.97 -2.22 11.01
N TYR A 48 -3.85 -1.13 11.77
CA TYR A 48 -4.29 0.20 11.34
C TYR A 48 -3.67 0.64 10.00
N GLN A 49 -2.42 0.21 9.72
CA GLN A 49 -1.73 0.46 8.45
C GLN A 49 -2.44 -0.20 7.26
N THR A 50 -2.95 -1.42 7.45
CA THR A 50 -3.71 -2.15 6.44
C THR A 50 -5.06 -1.49 6.21
N LEU A 51 -5.71 -1.01 7.28
CA LEU A 51 -6.97 -0.27 7.17
C LEU A 51 -6.79 1.03 6.38
N ILE A 52 -5.73 1.79 6.67
CA ILE A 52 -5.40 3.00 5.90
C ILE A 52 -5.21 2.68 4.42
N ASP A 53 -4.44 1.64 4.09
CA ASP A 53 -4.21 1.18 2.71
C ASP A 53 -5.54 0.82 2.01
N LEU A 54 -6.41 0.06 2.68
CA LEU A 54 -7.71 -0.34 2.15
C LEU A 54 -8.65 0.84 1.91
N TYR A 55 -8.69 1.81 2.83
CA TYR A 55 -9.52 3.00 2.68
C TYR A 55 -9.03 3.90 1.53
N LEU A 56 -7.71 4.03 1.36
CA LEU A 56 -7.12 4.77 0.24
C LEU A 56 -7.38 4.07 -1.10
N ASP A 57 -7.29 2.73 -1.14
CA ASP A 57 -7.60 1.95 -2.33
C ASP A 57 -9.10 2.05 -2.70
N ASP A 58 -10.00 1.98 -1.71
CA ASP A 58 -11.43 2.22 -1.92
C ASP A 58 -11.71 3.63 -2.47
N CYS A 59 -11.04 4.64 -1.91
CA CYS A 59 -11.16 6.03 -2.36
C CYS A 59 -10.75 6.18 -3.84
N ALA A 60 -9.63 5.57 -4.22
CA ALA A 60 -9.13 5.58 -5.60
C ALA A 60 -10.06 4.82 -6.56
N ARG A 61 -10.54 3.63 -6.16
CA ARG A 61 -11.45 2.81 -6.98
C ARG A 61 -12.78 3.48 -7.23
N ASN A 62 -13.34 4.12 -6.21
CA ASN A 62 -14.62 4.82 -6.31
C ASN A 62 -14.50 6.24 -6.88
N ASN A 63 -13.30 6.66 -7.29
CA ASN A 63 -13.02 8.03 -7.75
C ASN A 63 -13.62 9.09 -6.81
N LYS A 64 -13.53 8.87 -5.49
CA LYS A 64 -14.00 9.83 -4.49
C LYS A 64 -13.14 11.08 -4.61
N LYS A 65 -13.67 12.10 -5.29
CA LYS A 65 -13.05 13.41 -5.36
C LYS A 65 -13.40 14.14 -4.07
N MET A 66 -12.38 14.58 -3.35
CA MET A 66 -12.59 15.43 -2.19
C MET A 66 -13.22 16.74 -2.67
N GLU A 67 -14.45 17.01 -2.27
CA GLU A 67 -15.05 18.33 -2.44
C GLU A 67 -14.35 19.26 -1.44
N LEU A 68 -13.42 20.07 -1.94
CA LEU A 68 -12.80 21.14 -1.18
C LEU A 68 -13.85 22.24 -0.96
N LYS A 69 -14.74 22.05 0.01
CA LYS A 69 -15.54 23.15 0.55
C LYS A 69 -14.63 23.95 1.46
N TRP A 70 -14.08 25.03 0.90
CA TRP A 70 -13.50 26.11 1.68
C TRP A 70 -14.69 26.96 2.18
N ASP A 71 -14.93 26.95 3.49
CA ASP A 71 -15.74 27.96 4.17
C ASP A 71 -14.79 28.82 5.02
#